data_AF-A0A0W8INQ6-F1
#
_entry.id   AF-A0A0W8INQ6-F1
#
_cell.length_a   1.000
_cell.length_b   1.000
_cell.length_c   1.000
_cell.angle_alpha   90.00
_cell.angle_beta   90.00
_cell.angle_gamma   90.00
#
_symmetry.space_group_name_H-M   'P 1'
#
loop_
_entity.id
_entity.type
_entity.pdbx_description
1 polymer ?
#
loop_
_entity_poly.entity_id
_entity_poly.type
_entity_poly.pdbx_seq_one_letter_code
_entity_poly.pdbx_strand_id
1 'polypeptide(L)'
;MTPPPVSLRLGASALVLLLLTGCGGTAASSDATPSSSNTSSTETSAAPELRGERAVVERVIDGDTVDVRRGGEVVRVRLLNIDTPETKDPNEVVECLGPEATALLEELLPQGTVVGLEYDQERTDSYDRTLAGVFLQNGTLVNAEIARQGLGTPLYIAPNDRFLPPVEEAFAEAEQQQAGLLDPAHGCTVPAQVQQAASALADATPADLADPAGEVAAAVAFLAALDAIDGDTHPHVRHLVGMPSLKRGIAGVRQDVAALQERAAEQRRAAEAEAAERAAADEERRQAEAARQAEADRQAEAARQAEAARQAAADAVRRAPAPAPAPAPAPAAPAPAPRLAPAPAPAPAPAPAPAPKPAPNPGANIVNQAPPGYYADIPGYTGPRCYAPGGKFFKPC
;
A
#
# COMPACT_ATOMS: atom_id res chain seq x y z
N MET A 1 12.93 -52.56 -0.10
CA MET A 1 12.49 -52.45 -1.51
C MET A 1 12.46 -50.98 -1.87
N THR A 2 13.56 -50.50 -2.42
CA THR A 2 13.81 -49.12 -2.87
C THR A 2 13.53 -49.05 -4.37
N PRO A 3 12.79 -48.05 -4.89
CA PRO A 3 12.75 -47.78 -6.32
C PRO A 3 13.98 -46.95 -6.77
N PRO A 4 14.45 -47.10 -8.03
CA PRO A 4 15.67 -46.49 -8.55
C PRO A 4 15.50 -45.03 -8.99
N PRO A 5 16.61 -44.28 -9.17
CA PRO A 5 16.58 -42.86 -9.55
C PRO A 5 16.30 -42.67 -11.05
N VAL A 6 15.55 -41.61 -11.37
CA VAL A 6 15.25 -41.18 -12.73
C VAL A 6 16.38 -40.30 -13.28
N SER A 7 16.83 -40.64 -14.47
CA SER A 7 17.99 -40.10 -15.17
C SER A 7 17.89 -38.65 -15.61
N LEU A 8 19.00 -37.95 -15.41
CA LEU A 8 19.49 -36.76 -16.11
C LEU A 8 19.17 -36.79 -17.62
N ARG A 9 18.65 -35.68 -18.16
CA ARG A 9 18.72 -35.37 -19.60
C ARG A 9 19.52 -34.08 -19.79
N LEU A 10 20.73 -34.24 -20.31
CA LEU A 10 21.51 -33.18 -20.94
C LEU A 10 20.78 -32.73 -22.22
N GLY A 11 20.41 -31.46 -22.30
CA GLY A 11 20.06 -30.78 -23.54
C GLY A 11 21.26 -29.98 -24.03
N ALA A 12 21.99 -30.54 -25.00
CA ALA A 12 22.99 -29.85 -25.80
C ALA A 12 22.33 -29.36 -27.10
N SER A 13 22.50 -28.08 -27.44
CA SER A 13 22.40 -27.47 -28.79
C SER A 13 22.14 -25.97 -28.63
N ALA A 14 22.70 -25.04 -29.41
CA ALA A 14 23.71 -25.10 -30.45
C ALA A 14 24.24 -23.66 -30.62
N LEU A 15 25.56 -23.55 -30.73
CA LEU A 15 26.30 -22.38 -31.13
C LEU A 15 25.96 -22.04 -32.60
N VAL A 16 25.46 -20.83 -32.88
CA VAL A 16 25.39 -20.30 -34.25
C VAL A 16 26.19 -19.01 -34.29
N LEU A 17 27.43 -19.16 -34.76
CA LEU A 17 28.35 -18.10 -35.13
C LEU A 17 28.11 -17.80 -36.62
N LEU A 18 27.59 -16.61 -36.95
CA LEU A 18 27.44 -16.16 -38.34
C LEU A 18 28.49 -15.07 -38.62
N LEU A 19 29.61 -15.50 -39.20
CA LEU A 19 30.58 -14.63 -39.88
C LEU A 19 30.17 -14.52 -41.35
N LEU A 20 29.91 -13.29 -41.81
CA LEU A 20 29.78 -12.98 -43.24
C LEU A 20 30.81 -11.91 -43.61
N THR A 21 31.88 -12.38 -44.23
CA THR A 21 32.81 -11.65 -45.08
C THR A 21 32.13 -11.25 -46.39
N GLY A 22 32.38 -10.02 -46.85
CA GLY A 22 32.00 -9.58 -48.21
C GLY A 22 32.79 -8.34 -48.63
N CYS A 23 33.43 -8.43 -49.78
CA CYS A 23 34.55 -7.62 -50.27
C CYS A 23 34.14 -6.67 -51.43
N GLY A 24 34.93 -5.62 -51.66
CA GLY A 24 34.97 -4.81 -52.89
C GLY A 24 34.66 -3.33 -52.64
N GLY A 25 35.50 -2.33 -52.90
CA GLY A 25 36.74 -2.24 -53.66
C GLY A 25 36.60 -1.10 -54.67
N THR A 26 37.36 0.01 -54.50
CA THR A 26 37.86 0.87 -55.59
C THR A 26 38.86 1.88 -55.04
N ALA A 27 39.90 2.09 -55.85
CA ALA A 27 41.10 2.88 -55.59
C ALA A 27 40.88 4.39 -55.78
N ALA A 28 41.66 5.20 -55.04
CA ALA A 28 42.18 6.46 -55.54
C ALA A 28 43.44 6.84 -54.75
N SER A 29 44.57 6.84 -55.46
CA SER A 29 45.85 7.41 -55.04
C SER A 29 45.72 8.91 -54.75
N SER A 30 46.45 9.40 -53.76
CA SER A 30 47.11 10.71 -53.82
C SER A 30 48.27 10.72 -52.83
N ASP A 31 49.46 10.81 -53.40
CA ASP A 31 50.72 11.13 -52.72
C ASP A 31 50.57 12.39 -51.86
N ALA A 32 50.92 12.28 -50.59
CA ALA A 32 51.34 13.45 -49.81
C ALA A 32 52.34 13.01 -48.73
N THR A 33 53.61 13.18 -49.04
CA THR A 33 54.74 13.15 -48.11
C THR A 33 54.55 14.22 -47.04
N PRO A 34 54.68 13.90 -45.73
CA PRO A 34 55.09 14.90 -44.76
C PRO A 34 56.57 14.69 -44.48
N SER A 35 57.34 15.71 -44.88
CA SER A 35 58.73 15.87 -44.51
C SER A 35 58.87 15.92 -42.99
N SER A 36 59.75 15.07 -42.48
CA SER A 36 60.27 15.11 -41.12
C SER A 36 60.66 16.53 -40.70
N SER A 37 60.00 17.02 -39.66
CA SER A 37 60.55 18.00 -38.74
C SER A 37 59.99 17.72 -37.35
N ASN A 38 60.40 16.59 -36.78
CA ASN A 38 60.29 16.37 -35.34
C ASN A 38 61.30 17.30 -34.65
N THR A 39 60.87 18.54 -34.45
CA THR A 39 61.41 19.38 -33.37
C THR A 39 61.02 18.69 -32.07
N SER A 40 61.98 17.98 -31.51
CA SER A 40 61.94 17.45 -30.15
C SER A 40 61.90 18.63 -29.18
N SER A 41 60.71 19.18 -28.99
CA SER A 41 60.40 19.97 -27.82
C SER A 41 60.47 19.02 -26.64
N THR A 42 61.54 19.15 -25.87
CA THR A 42 61.66 18.59 -24.53
C THR A 42 60.58 19.24 -23.68
N GLU A 43 59.34 18.73 -23.77
CA GLU A 43 58.34 18.93 -22.74
C GLU A 43 58.88 18.20 -21.51
N THR A 44 59.63 18.95 -20.70
CA THR A 44 59.75 18.68 -19.28
C THR A 44 58.33 18.53 -18.79
N SER A 45 57.89 17.29 -18.61
CA SER A 45 56.67 16.91 -17.91
C SER A 45 56.78 17.49 -16.51
N ALA A 46 56.33 18.74 -16.36
CA ALA A 46 56.07 19.32 -15.07
C ALA A 46 54.96 18.45 -14.46
N ALA A 47 55.26 17.83 -13.31
CA ALA A 47 54.23 17.18 -12.53
C ALA A 47 53.06 18.17 -12.38
N PRO A 48 51.80 17.73 -12.59
CA PRO A 48 50.65 18.63 -12.52
C PRO A 48 50.70 19.43 -11.22
N GLU A 49 50.62 20.76 -11.33
CA GLU A 49 50.53 21.62 -10.15
C GLU A 49 49.26 21.28 -9.38
N LEU A 50 49.40 21.12 -8.07
CA LEU A 50 48.29 20.83 -7.18
C LEU A 50 47.26 21.97 -7.26
N ARG A 51 46.02 21.62 -7.59
CA ARG A 51 44.92 22.58 -7.73
C ARG A 51 44.42 23.10 -6.39
N GLY A 52 44.36 24.41 -6.21
CA GLY A 52 43.84 25.02 -4.99
C GLY A 52 44.87 25.16 -3.85
N GLU A 53 44.38 25.48 -2.66
CA GLU A 53 45.23 25.71 -1.50
C GLU A 53 45.76 24.38 -0.94
N ARG A 54 47.08 24.26 -0.83
CA ARG A 54 47.72 23.04 -0.36
C ARG A 54 47.40 22.77 1.12
N ALA A 55 46.91 21.57 1.40
CA ALA A 55 46.73 21.03 2.74
C ALA A 55 47.27 19.59 2.84
N VAL A 56 47.39 19.08 4.06
CA VAL A 56 47.82 17.69 4.33
C VAL A 56 46.75 17.02 5.16
N VAL A 57 46.28 15.85 4.74
CA VAL A 57 45.25 15.09 5.46
C VAL A 57 45.78 14.65 6.82
N GLU A 58 45.04 14.98 7.89
CA GLU A 58 45.34 14.54 9.25
C GLU A 58 44.55 13.26 9.57
N ARG A 59 43.24 13.24 9.28
CA ARG A 59 42.37 12.07 9.41
C ARG A 59 41.04 12.26 8.69
N VAL A 60 40.41 11.16 8.28
CA VAL A 60 39.02 11.15 7.80
C VAL A 60 38.07 11.09 9.00
N ILE A 61 36.96 11.81 8.90
CA ILE A 61 35.93 11.90 9.95
C ILE A 61 34.70 11.11 9.55
N ASP A 62 34.18 11.30 8.34
CA ASP A 62 33.09 10.51 7.74
C ASP A 62 33.20 10.62 6.20
N GLY A 63 32.30 10.00 5.43
CA GLY A 63 32.34 9.86 3.96
C GLY A 63 32.45 11.16 3.16
N ASP A 64 32.17 12.31 3.75
CA ASP A 64 32.29 13.63 3.13
C ASP A 64 33.05 14.66 3.98
N THR A 65 33.74 14.20 5.03
CA THR A 65 34.30 15.09 6.04
C THR A 65 35.71 14.65 6.44
N VAL A 66 36.68 15.58 6.37
CA VAL A 66 38.10 15.31 6.63
C VAL A 66 38.73 16.42 7.47
N ASP A 67 39.58 16.06 8.42
CA ASP A 67 40.46 17.02 9.12
C ASP A 67 41.77 17.14 8.34
N VAL A 68 42.16 18.37 7.98
CA VAL A 68 43.40 18.65 7.24
C VAL A 68 44.23 19.70 7.94
N ARG A 69 45.55 19.59 7.80
CA ARG A 69 46.51 20.58 8.27
C ARG A 69 46.82 21.59 7.17
N ARG A 70 46.51 22.86 7.42
CA ARG A 70 46.69 23.99 6.50
C ARG A 70 47.23 25.19 7.28
N GLY A 71 48.30 25.82 6.80
CA GLY A 71 48.89 26.98 7.49
C GLY A 71 49.40 26.70 8.92
N GLY A 72 49.65 25.44 9.28
CA GLY A 72 50.07 25.03 10.62
C GLY A 72 48.91 24.68 11.58
N GLU A 73 47.66 24.90 11.18
CA GLU A 73 46.46 24.61 11.95
C GLU A 73 45.71 23.41 11.37
N VAL A 74 44.99 22.68 12.22
CA VAL A 74 44.08 21.61 11.77
C VAL A 74 42.69 22.21 11.61
N VAL A 75 42.13 22.07 10.41
CA VAL A 75 40.79 22.56 10.06
C VAL A 75 39.92 21.39 9.60
N ARG A 76 38.65 21.41 10.01
CA ARG A 76 37.62 20.48 9.56
C ARG A 76 37.11 20.92 8.19
N VAL A 77 37.15 20.05 7.19
CA VAL A 77 36.65 20.31 5.83
C VAL A 77 35.44 19.42 5.56
N ARG A 78 34.32 20.02 5.15
CA ARG A 78 33.15 19.35 4.57
C ARG A 78 33.25 19.47 3.05
N LEU A 79 33.21 18.32 2.38
CA LEU A 79 33.28 18.23 0.93
C LEU A 79 32.02 18.90 0.34
N LEU A 80 32.24 19.86 -0.56
CA LEU A 80 31.15 20.56 -1.25
C LEU A 80 30.40 19.66 -2.24
N ASN A 81 29.14 19.97 -2.42
CA ASN A 81 28.25 19.43 -3.44
C ASN A 81 27.97 17.92 -3.42
N ILE A 82 28.30 17.24 -2.34
CA ILE A 82 28.02 15.81 -2.14
C ILE A 82 27.45 15.56 -0.74
N ASP A 83 26.58 14.57 -0.62
CA ASP A 83 26.05 14.07 0.64
C ASP A 83 26.25 12.56 0.73
N THR A 84 27.03 12.09 1.71
CA THR A 84 27.24 10.66 1.95
C THR A 84 26.34 10.14 3.06
N PRO A 85 25.96 8.85 3.06
CA PRO A 85 25.21 8.26 4.16
C PRO A 85 25.95 8.42 5.50
N GLU A 86 25.25 8.89 6.52
CA GLU A 86 25.78 9.24 7.84
C GLU A 86 26.10 7.99 8.67
N THR A 87 27.22 8.04 9.41
CA THR A 87 27.66 6.90 10.25
C THR A 87 27.84 7.24 11.73
N LYS A 88 27.86 8.52 12.11
CA LYS A 88 28.38 8.96 13.41
C LYS A 88 27.44 9.85 14.20
N ASP A 89 26.22 10.13 13.74
CA ASP A 89 25.20 10.75 14.60
C ASP A 89 24.76 9.75 15.69
N PRO A 90 24.98 10.04 17.00
CA PRO A 90 24.60 9.15 18.09
C PRO A 90 23.09 8.92 18.23
N ASN A 91 22.27 9.76 17.59
CA ASN A 91 20.81 9.72 17.65
C ASN A 91 20.20 9.07 16.40
N GLU A 92 21.01 8.74 15.40
CA GLU A 92 20.55 8.15 14.14
C GLU A 92 21.09 6.73 13.96
N VAL A 93 20.41 5.96 13.13
CA VAL A 93 20.86 4.62 12.76
C VAL A 93 21.90 4.80 11.66
N VAL A 94 23.01 4.05 11.74
CA VAL A 94 24.01 4.01 10.66
C VAL A 94 23.31 3.75 9.34
N GLU A 95 23.47 4.67 8.40
CA GLU A 95 22.79 4.61 7.13
C GLU A 95 23.42 3.56 6.21
N CYS A 96 22.62 3.07 5.26
CA CYS A 96 23.06 2.05 4.31
C CYS A 96 24.30 2.54 3.54
N LEU A 97 25.38 1.76 3.57
CA LEU A 97 26.66 2.06 2.93
C LEU A 97 27.43 3.27 3.47
N GLY A 98 27.07 3.78 4.64
CA GLY A 98 27.85 4.83 5.29
C GLY A 98 29.29 4.41 5.64
N PRO A 99 29.52 3.23 6.28
CA PRO A 99 30.87 2.77 6.57
C PRO A 99 31.73 2.59 5.32
N GLU A 100 31.12 2.13 4.23
CA GLU A 100 31.73 1.99 2.91
C GLU A 100 32.12 3.35 2.31
N ALA A 101 31.29 4.39 2.48
CA ALA A 101 31.61 5.75 2.08
C ALA A 101 32.81 6.32 2.87
N THR A 102 32.84 6.13 4.20
CA THR A 102 34.01 6.47 5.03
C THR A 102 35.25 5.73 4.57
N ALA A 103 35.16 4.41 4.36
CA ALA A 103 36.29 3.58 3.95
C ALA A 103 36.86 4.00 2.59
N LEU A 104 36.00 4.34 1.62
CA LEU A 104 36.44 4.89 0.34
C LEU A 104 37.20 6.20 0.52
N LEU A 105 36.70 7.11 1.37
CA LEU A 105 37.41 8.37 1.61
C LEU A 105 38.75 8.14 2.30
N GLU A 106 38.85 7.18 3.22
CA GLU A 106 40.11 6.77 3.85
C GLU A 106 41.10 6.17 2.84
N GLU A 107 40.62 5.42 1.85
CA GLU A 107 41.42 4.86 0.76
C GLU A 107 41.94 5.97 -0.19
N LEU A 108 41.09 6.94 -0.54
CA LEU A 108 41.45 8.06 -1.40
C LEU A 108 42.36 9.06 -0.69
N LEU A 109 42.15 9.26 0.62
CA LEU A 109 42.83 10.24 1.45
C LEU A 109 43.49 9.61 2.69
N PRO A 110 44.49 8.71 2.53
CA PRO A 110 45.27 8.23 3.67
C PRO A 110 45.89 9.39 4.45
N GLN A 111 46.11 9.22 5.75
CA GLN A 111 46.80 10.21 6.56
C GLN A 111 48.15 10.62 5.94
N GLY A 112 48.41 11.93 5.85
CA GLY A 112 49.59 12.50 5.22
C GLY A 112 49.43 12.80 3.73
N THR A 113 48.29 12.44 3.12
CA THR A 113 48.01 12.77 1.71
C THR A 113 48.01 14.28 1.50
N VAL A 114 48.73 14.74 0.48
CA VAL A 114 48.74 16.14 0.09
C VAL A 114 47.55 16.39 -0.84
N VAL A 115 46.68 17.29 -0.44
CA VAL A 115 45.48 17.65 -1.18
C VAL A 115 45.44 19.14 -1.49
N GLY A 116 44.70 19.47 -2.54
CA GLY A 116 44.39 20.82 -2.91
C GLY A 116 42.95 21.16 -2.54
N LEU A 117 42.75 22.27 -1.83
CA LEU A 117 41.44 22.75 -1.43
C LEU A 117 41.01 23.90 -2.35
N GLU A 118 39.96 23.68 -3.12
CA GLU A 118 39.32 24.76 -3.88
C GLU A 118 37.99 25.14 -3.24
N TYR A 119 37.83 26.45 -2.99
CA TYR A 119 36.63 26.99 -2.36
C TYR A 119 35.62 27.48 -3.39
N ASP A 120 34.40 27.70 -2.91
CA ASP A 120 33.35 28.41 -3.62
C ASP A 120 33.06 29.76 -2.95
N GLN A 121 31.90 30.35 -3.23
CA GLN A 121 31.45 31.65 -2.75
C GLN A 121 31.46 31.73 -1.23
N GLU A 122 30.83 30.77 -0.56
CA GLU A 122 30.89 30.63 0.90
C GLU A 122 31.91 29.57 1.30
N ARG A 123 32.80 29.93 2.23
CA ARG A 123 33.92 29.07 2.66
C ARG A 123 33.64 28.30 3.94
N THR A 124 32.57 28.63 4.64
CA THR A 124 32.22 28.03 5.93
C THR A 124 30.73 27.81 6.01
N ASP A 125 30.31 26.70 6.62
CA ASP A 125 28.91 26.46 6.95
C ASP A 125 28.54 27.01 8.34
N SER A 126 27.28 26.81 8.75
CA SER A 126 26.76 27.21 10.06
C SER A 126 27.38 26.46 11.25
N TYR A 127 28.19 25.43 10.99
CA TYR A 127 28.92 24.64 11.99
C TYR A 127 30.41 25.00 12.03
N ASP A 128 30.81 26.11 11.40
CA ASP A 128 32.19 26.59 11.27
C ASP A 128 33.14 25.59 10.57
N ARG A 129 32.60 24.65 9.78
CA ARG A 129 33.43 23.75 8.95
C ARG A 129 33.84 24.46 7.67
N THR A 130 35.07 24.24 7.23
CA THR A 130 35.54 24.75 5.93
C THR A 130 34.86 23.98 4.79
N LEU A 131 34.33 24.68 3.80
CA LEU A 131 33.65 24.11 2.63
C LEU A 131 34.60 24.11 1.42
N ALA A 132 34.91 22.93 0.86
CA ALA A 132 35.82 22.84 -0.28
C ALA A 132 35.54 21.65 -1.22
N GLY A 133 35.91 21.82 -2.49
CA GLY A 133 36.25 20.71 -3.37
C GLY A 133 37.68 20.24 -3.07
N VAL A 134 37.86 18.93 -2.92
CA VAL A 134 39.16 18.34 -2.55
C VAL A 134 39.78 17.67 -3.76
N PHE A 135 40.98 18.11 -4.14
CA PHE A 135 41.71 17.61 -5.31
C PHE A 135 42.95 16.82 -4.92
N LEU A 136 43.12 15.66 -5.54
CA LEU A 136 44.38 14.91 -5.54
C LEU A 136 45.40 15.56 -6.49
N GLN A 137 46.67 15.21 -6.33
CA GLN A 137 47.76 15.75 -7.14
C GLN A 137 47.62 15.46 -8.64
N ASN A 138 46.98 14.37 -9.01
CA ASN A 138 46.68 14.00 -10.40
C ASN A 138 45.49 14.77 -11.00
N GLY A 139 44.83 15.65 -10.23
CA GLY A 139 43.67 16.43 -10.65
C GLY A 139 42.32 15.76 -10.39
N THR A 140 42.27 14.56 -9.79
CA THR A 140 41.01 13.91 -9.40
C THR A 140 40.29 14.74 -8.34
N LEU A 141 39.03 15.07 -8.59
CA LEU A 141 38.11 15.65 -7.61
C LEU A 141 37.53 14.52 -6.74
N VAL A 142 37.92 14.47 -5.48
CA VAL A 142 37.50 13.43 -4.52
C VAL A 142 35.98 13.41 -4.34
N ASN A 143 35.34 14.59 -4.29
CA ASN A 143 33.89 14.74 -4.19
C ASN A 143 33.18 13.96 -5.31
N ALA A 144 33.64 14.11 -6.56
CA ALA A 144 33.07 13.39 -7.69
C ALA A 144 33.44 11.90 -7.67
N GLU A 145 34.59 11.51 -7.14
CA GLU A 145 34.96 10.09 -7.03
C GLU A 145 34.04 9.32 -6.07
N ILE A 146 33.68 9.90 -4.93
CA ILE A 146 32.71 9.28 -4.02
C ILE A 146 31.35 9.08 -4.70
N ALA A 147 30.87 10.09 -5.44
CA ALA A 147 29.63 10.00 -6.20
C ALA A 147 29.69 8.96 -7.33
N ARG A 148 30.84 8.81 -8.00
CA ARG A 148 31.08 7.80 -9.05
C ARG A 148 30.96 6.38 -8.53
N GLN A 149 31.36 6.14 -7.29
CA GLN A 149 31.19 4.85 -6.62
C GLN A 149 29.75 4.64 -6.09
N GLY A 150 28.86 5.61 -6.28
CA GLY A 150 27.49 5.58 -5.77
C GLY A 150 27.39 5.71 -4.25
N LEU A 151 28.44 6.21 -3.59
CA LEU A 151 28.53 6.32 -2.12
C LEU A 151 28.27 7.74 -1.60
N GLY A 152 27.87 8.65 -2.49
CA GLY A 152 27.36 9.95 -2.11
C GLY A 152 26.52 10.56 -3.23
N THR A 153 25.48 11.30 -2.86
CA THR A 153 24.53 11.90 -3.78
C THR A 153 24.86 13.37 -4.03
N PRO A 154 24.56 13.92 -5.22
CA PRO A 154 24.68 15.35 -5.48
C PRO A 154 23.82 16.18 -4.52
N LEU A 155 24.45 17.17 -3.88
CA LEU A 155 23.78 18.07 -2.94
C LEU A 155 24.02 19.53 -3.33
N TYR A 156 22.97 20.32 -3.49
CA TYR A 156 23.08 21.75 -3.71
C TYR A 156 22.68 22.53 -2.46
N ILE A 157 23.61 23.30 -1.91
CA ILE A 157 23.37 24.27 -0.85
C ILE A 157 23.78 25.63 -1.39
N ALA A 158 22.79 26.51 -1.60
CA ALA A 158 23.05 27.86 -2.10
C ALA A 158 23.98 28.63 -1.14
N PRO A 159 24.91 29.44 -1.67
CA PRO A 159 25.14 29.72 -3.09
C PRO A 159 26.14 28.78 -3.76
N ASN A 160 26.64 27.75 -3.08
CA ASN A 160 27.78 26.95 -3.56
C ASN A 160 27.36 25.84 -4.53
N ASP A 161 27.66 25.99 -5.82
CA ASP A 161 27.37 25.04 -6.90
C ASP A 161 28.59 24.68 -7.76
N ARG A 162 29.78 25.22 -7.46
CA ARG A 162 30.96 25.11 -8.31
C ARG A 162 31.36 23.69 -8.66
N PHE A 163 31.18 22.74 -7.73
CA PHE A 163 31.54 21.34 -7.91
C PHE A 163 30.33 20.45 -8.18
N LEU A 164 29.12 21.01 -8.24
CA LEU A 164 27.90 20.25 -8.49
C LEU A 164 27.91 19.56 -9.86
N PRO A 165 28.25 20.23 -11.00
CA PRO A 165 28.22 19.57 -12.31
C PRO A 165 29.10 18.30 -12.42
N PRO A 166 30.39 18.28 -12.00
CA PRO A 166 31.19 17.06 -12.05
C PRO A 166 30.72 15.99 -11.05
N VAL A 167 30.06 16.37 -9.95
CA VAL A 167 29.46 15.42 -9.00
C VAL A 167 28.19 14.78 -9.59
N GLU A 168 27.33 15.56 -10.25
CA GLU A 168 26.15 15.05 -10.95
C GLU A 168 26.53 14.11 -12.10
N GLU A 169 27.55 14.46 -12.90
CA GLU A 169 28.06 13.60 -13.96
C GLU A 169 28.57 12.26 -13.40
N ALA A 170 29.37 12.32 -12.33
CA ALA A 170 29.87 11.13 -11.66
C ALA A 170 28.74 10.27 -11.07
N PHE A 171 27.75 10.88 -10.43
CA PHE A 171 26.61 10.15 -9.89
C PHE A 171 25.80 9.47 -11.01
N ALA A 172 25.62 10.14 -12.16
CA ALA A 172 24.96 9.53 -13.33
C ALA A 172 25.74 8.33 -13.89
N GLU A 173 27.07 8.27 -13.76
CA GLU A 173 27.85 7.06 -14.04
C GLU A 173 27.50 5.94 -13.05
N ALA A 174 27.39 6.25 -11.76
CA ALA A 174 26.98 5.30 -10.73
C ALA A 174 25.55 4.76 -10.98
N GLU A 175 24.63 5.58 -11.46
CA GLU A 175 23.28 5.16 -11.86
C GLU A 175 23.32 4.14 -13.01
N GLN A 176 24.14 4.39 -14.02
CA GLN A 176 24.30 3.47 -15.16
C GLN A 176 24.93 2.15 -14.76
N GLN A 177 25.84 2.19 -13.78
CA GLN A 177 26.53 1.01 -13.26
C GLN A 177 25.77 0.29 -12.15
N GLN A 178 24.70 0.91 -11.63
CA GLN A 178 24.01 0.46 -10.42
C GLN A 178 24.99 0.25 -9.26
N ALA A 179 25.84 1.24 -8.99
CA ALA A 179 26.88 1.17 -7.96
C ALA A 179 26.43 1.75 -6.61
N GLY A 180 27.04 1.28 -5.52
CA GLY A 180 26.80 1.80 -4.17
C GLY A 180 25.32 1.81 -3.78
N LEU A 181 24.80 2.97 -3.41
CA LEU A 181 23.40 3.19 -3.01
C LEU A 181 22.37 2.82 -4.10
N LEU A 182 22.84 2.64 -5.34
CA LEU A 182 22.04 2.35 -6.52
C LEU A 182 22.05 0.86 -6.88
N ASP A 183 22.84 0.05 -6.16
CA ASP A 183 23.00 -1.38 -6.40
C ASP A 183 21.85 -2.17 -5.76
N PRO A 184 21.01 -2.87 -6.53
CA PRO A 184 19.95 -3.71 -5.99
C PRO A 184 20.46 -4.98 -5.29
N ALA A 185 21.75 -5.34 -5.43
CA ALA A 185 22.34 -6.47 -4.72
C ALA A 185 22.62 -6.18 -3.24
N HIS A 186 22.76 -4.91 -2.87
CA HIS A 186 22.95 -4.48 -1.48
C HIS A 186 21.59 -4.36 -0.80
N GLY A 187 21.24 -5.34 0.05
CA GLY A 187 19.88 -5.48 0.59
C GLY A 187 19.31 -4.27 1.38
N CYS A 188 20.17 -3.36 1.87
CA CYS A 188 19.73 -2.15 2.55
C CYS A 188 19.39 -1.00 1.60
N THR A 189 19.73 -1.06 0.31
CA THR A 189 19.54 0.04 -0.62
C THR A 189 18.08 0.19 -1.04
N VAL A 190 17.68 1.40 -1.43
CA VAL A 190 16.31 1.67 -1.90
C VAL A 190 15.96 0.81 -3.13
N PRO A 191 16.83 0.65 -4.16
CA PRO A 191 16.57 -0.28 -5.26
C PRO A 191 16.30 -1.72 -4.81
N ALA A 192 17.10 -2.24 -3.87
CA ALA A 192 16.92 -3.59 -3.35
C ALA A 192 15.58 -3.73 -2.61
N GLN A 193 15.22 -2.75 -1.76
CA GLN A 193 13.95 -2.74 -1.03
C GLN A 193 12.74 -2.66 -1.98
N VAL A 194 12.83 -1.86 -3.05
CA VAL A 194 11.79 -1.80 -4.09
C VAL A 194 11.64 -3.16 -4.79
N GLN A 195 12.74 -3.82 -5.13
CA GLN A 195 12.71 -5.13 -5.77
C GLN A 195 12.13 -6.22 -4.84
N GLN A 196 12.49 -6.20 -3.57
CA GLN A 196 11.95 -7.11 -2.56
C GLN A 196 10.45 -6.88 -2.37
N ALA A 197 10.02 -5.62 -2.25
CA ALA A 197 8.60 -5.27 -2.14
C ALA A 197 7.79 -5.74 -3.36
N ALA A 198 8.31 -5.51 -4.58
CA ALA A 198 7.67 -5.98 -5.80
C ALA A 198 7.58 -7.52 -5.84
N SER A 199 8.63 -8.21 -5.41
CA SER A 199 8.66 -9.68 -5.36
C SER A 199 7.67 -10.25 -4.34
N ALA A 200 7.59 -9.65 -3.15
CA ALA A 200 6.64 -10.02 -2.11
C ALA A 200 5.19 -9.86 -2.57
N LEU A 201 4.91 -8.86 -3.42
CA LEU A 201 3.57 -8.57 -3.92
C LEU A 201 3.15 -9.42 -5.13
N ALA A 202 4.11 -9.99 -5.88
CA ALA A 202 3.84 -10.70 -7.13
C ALA A 202 2.86 -11.87 -6.96
N ASP A 203 3.02 -12.65 -5.88
CA ASP A 203 2.18 -13.81 -5.56
C ASP A 203 1.33 -13.60 -4.30
N ALA A 204 1.23 -12.36 -3.82
CA ALA A 204 0.51 -12.06 -2.59
C ALA A 204 -1.00 -12.28 -2.73
N THR A 205 -1.57 -12.82 -1.65
CA THR A 205 -3.00 -13.01 -1.47
C THR A 205 -3.56 -12.02 -0.45
N PRO A 206 -4.88 -11.77 -0.45
CA PRO A 206 -5.51 -10.98 0.60
C PRO A 206 -5.26 -11.44 2.04
N ALA A 207 -4.93 -12.72 2.26
CA ALA A 207 -4.59 -13.24 3.57
C ALA A 207 -3.25 -12.70 4.07
N ASP A 208 -2.30 -12.45 3.18
CA ASP A 208 -0.94 -11.97 3.52
C ASP A 208 -0.97 -10.52 4.04
N LEU A 209 -1.97 -9.73 3.65
CA LEU A 209 -2.21 -8.39 4.23
C LEU A 209 -2.58 -8.44 5.72
N ALA A 210 -3.04 -9.59 6.23
CA ALA A 210 -3.43 -9.73 7.63
C ALA A 210 -2.26 -10.13 8.54
N ASP A 211 -1.11 -10.52 7.98
CA ASP A 211 0.09 -10.84 8.75
C ASP A 211 0.95 -9.58 8.96
N PRO A 212 0.95 -8.96 10.15
CA PRO A 212 1.73 -7.76 10.40
C PRO A 212 3.25 -8.01 10.39
N ALA A 213 3.70 -9.26 10.46
CA ALA A 213 5.10 -9.64 10.37
C ALA A 213 5.49 -10.15 8.97
N GLY A 214 4.55 -10.19 8.03
CA GLY A 214 4.76 -10.73 6.69
C GLY A 214 5.46 -9.74 5.74
N GLU A 215 6.00 -10.27 4.65
CA GLU A 215 6.74 -9.49 3.63
C GLU A 215 5.86 -8.43 2.95
N VAL A 216 4.55 -8.70 2.79
CA VAL A 216 3.59 -7.72 2.26
C VAL A 216 3.41 -6.54 3.22
N ALA A 217 3.33 -6.79 4.53
CA ALA A 217 3.27 -5.73 5.53
C ALA A 217 4.55 -4.89 5.54
N ALA A 218 5.72 -5.53 5.37
CA ALA A 218 6.99 -4.83 5.20
C ALA A 218 7.00 -3.94 3.95
N ALA A 219 6.48 -4.42 2.81
CA ALA A 219 6.33 -3.62 1.59
C ALA A 219 5.43 -2.38 1.79
N VAL A 220 4.32 -2.53 2.52
CA VAL A 220 3.43 -1.40 2.86
C VAL A 220 4.13 -0.42 3.80
N ALA A 221 4.83 -0.91 4.82
CA ALA A 221 5.58 -0.07 5.75
C ALA A 221 6.72 0.70 5.05
N PHE A 222 7.41 0.06 4.11
CA PHE A 222 8.42 0.68 3.26
C PHE A 222 7.83 1.85 2.46
N LEU A 223 6.68 1.66 1.79
CA LEU A 223 6.01 2.75 1.08
C LEU A 223 5.63 3.90 2.02
N ALA A 224 5.12 3.61 3.22
CA ALA A 224 4.79 4.63 4.21
C ALA A 224 6.03 5.39 4.69
N ALA A 225 7.17 4.71 4.85
CA ALA A 225 8.44 5.34 5.17
C ALA A 225 8.90 6.28 4.05
N LEU A 226 8.78 5.86 2.79
CA LEU A 226 9.08 6.71 1.63
C LEU A 226 8.19 7.96 1.56
N ASP A 227 6.91 7.82 1.88
CA ASP A 227 5.96 8.93 1.89
C ASP A 227 6.22 9.90 3.06
N ALA A 228 6.88 9.44 4.12
CA ALA A 228 7.28 10.25 5.27
C ALA A 228 8.63 10.98 5.10
N ILE A 229 9.39 10.67 4.04
CA ILE A 229 10.66 11.36 3.76
C ILE A 229 10.38 12.84 3.49
N ASP A 230 10.79 13.67 4.43
CA ASP A 230 10.83 15.12 4.28
C ASP A 230 12.17 15.55 3.67
N GLY A 231 12.11 16.40 2.66
CA GLY A 231 13.26 16.76 1.83
C GLY A 231 14.40 17.46 2.57
N ASP A 232 14.09 18.11 3.69
CA ASP A 232 15.07 18.83 4.51
C ASP A 232 15.81 17.92 5.50
N THR A 233 15.27 16.73 5.80
CA THR A 233 15.84 15.82 6.81
C THR A 233 16.69 14.71 6.22
N HIS A 234 16.40 14.27 4.99
CA HIS A 234 17.12 13.15 4.35
C HIS A 234 17.45 13.47 2.89
N PRO A 235 18.38 14.43 2.64
CA PRO A 235 18.67 14.92 1.30
C PRO A 235 19.23 13.84 0.37
N HIS A 236 20.09 12.94 0.86
CA HIS A 236 20.60 11.84 0.03
C HIS A 236 19.52 10.83 -0.37
N VAL A 237 18.61 10.45 0.55
CA VAL A 237 17.48 9.56 0.19
C VAL A 237 16.54 10.26 -0.78
N ARG A 238 16.28 11.56 -0.59
CA ARG A 238 15.46 12.38 -1.49
C ARG A 238 15.96 12.34 -2.92
N HIS A 239 17.28 12.47 -3.13
CA HIS A 239 17.84 12.42 -4.47
C HIS A 239 17.61 11.04 -5.12
N LEU A 240 17.85 9.96 -4.37
CA LEU A 240 17.61 8.57 -4.81
C LEU A 240 16.15 8.32 -5.18
N VAL A 241 15.19 8.62 -4.30
CA VAL A 241 13.75 8.44 -4.60
C VAL A 241 13.24 9.39 -5.68
N GLY A 242 14.02 10.44 -5.97
CA GLY A 242 13.82 11.38 -7.07
C GLY A 242 14.06 10.77 -8.46
N MET A 243 14.84 9.69 -8.55
CA MET A 243 15.31 9.12 -9.81
C MET A 243 14.17 8.48 -10.63
N PRO A 244 14.15 8.65 -11.97
CA PRO A 244 13.07 8.10 -12.81
C PRO A 244 12.93 6.57 -12.76
N SER A 245 14.03 5.83 -12.61
CA SER A 245 14.01 4.37 -12.47
C SER A 245 13.33 3.95 -11.17
N LEU A 246 13.73 4.52 -10.04
CA LEU A 246 13.16 4.22 -8.73
C LEU A 246 11.72 4.70 -8.60
N LYS A 247 11.39 5.90 -9.09
CA LYS A 247 10.00 6.40 -9.12
C LYS A 247 9.04 5.44 -9.81
N ARG A 248 9.44 4.86 -10.93
CA ARG A 248 8.62 3.86 -11.64
C ARG A 248 8.45 2.58 -10.83
N GLY A 249 9.54 2.08 -10.22
CA GLY A 249 9.48 0.90 -9.36
C GLY A 249 8.56 1.10 -8.15
N ILE A 250 8.73 2.20 -7.41
CA ILE A 250 7.91 2.57 -6.26
C ILE A 250 6.44 2.74 -6.69
N ALA A 251 6.17 3.38 -7.83
CA ALA A 251 4.81 3.52 -8.35
C ALA A 251 4.18 2.15 -8.68
N GLY A 252 4.94 1.21 -9.23
CA GLY A 252 4.49 -0.17 -9.45
C GLY A 252 4.11 -0.86 -8.14
N VAL A 253 4.99 -0.81 -7.14
CA VAL A 253 4.70 -1.36 -5.79
C VAL A 253 3.44 -0.74 -5.20
N ARG A 254 3.24 0.58 -5.31
CA ARG A 254 2.00 1.24 -4.85
C ARG A 254 0.76 0.71 -5.57
N GLN A 255 0.83 0.50 -6.87
CA GLN A 255 -0.28 -0.05 -7.66
C GLN A 255 -0.61 -1.49 -7.24
N ASP A 256 0.40 -2.31 -7.02
CA ASP A 256 0.23 -3.71 -6.61
C ASP A 256 -0.39 -3.81 -5.21
N VAL A 257 0.07 -2.98 -4.25
CA VAL A 257 -0.57 -2.89 -2.92
C VAL A 257 -2.03 -2.48 -3.02
N ALA A 258 -2.35 -1.46 -3.83
CA ALA A 258 -3.73 -1.00 -4.01
C ALA A 258 -4.62 -2.09 -4.62
N ALA A 259 -4.13 -2.80 -5.64
CA ALA A 259 -4.85 -3.90 -6.26
C ALA A 259 -5.08 -5.06 -5.26
N LEU A 260 -4.10 -5.37 -4.40
CA LEU A 260 -4.24 -6.39 -3.37
C LEU A 260 -5.29 -6.01 -2.31
N GLN A 261 -5.29 -4.74 -1.88
CA GLN A 261 -6.29 -4.21 -0.95
C GLN A 261 -7.71 -4.24 -1.53
N GLU A 262 -7.87 -3.94 -2.82
CA GLU A 262 -9.15 -4.02 -3.51
C GLU A 262 -9.68 -5.46 -3.54
N ARG A 263 -8.85 -6.43 -3.94
CA ARG A 263 -9.20 -7.87 -3.90
C ARG A 263 -9.60 -8.31 -2.49
N ALA A 264 -8.88 -7.84 -1.46
CA ALA A 264 -9.22 -8.14 -0.07
C ALA A 264 -10.57 -7.56 0.34
N ALA A 265 -10.88 -6.33 -0.08
CA ALA A 265 -12.18 -5.69 0.18
C ALA A 265 -13.32 -6.40 -0.55
N GLU A 266 -13.10 -6.90 -1.77
CA GLU A 266 -14.08 -7.71 -2.49
C GLU A 266 -14.36 -9.04 -1.80
N GLN A 267 -13.31 -9.76 -1.36
CA GLN A 267 -13.46 -11.02 -0.64
C GLN A 267 -14.22 -10.83 0.68
N ARG A 268 -13.94 -9.74 1.43
CA ARG A 268 -14.69 -9.40 2.64
C ARG A 268 -16.17 -9.15 2.35
N ARG A 269 -16.48 -8.35 1.33
CA ARG A 269 -17.86 -8.08 0.91
C ARG A 269 -18.59 -9.36 0.49
N ALA A 270 -17.93 -10.27 -0.22
CA ALA A 270 -18.49 -11.56 -0.59
C ALA A 270 -18.77 -12.43 0.65
N ALA A 271 -17.82 -12.52 1.58
CA ALA A 271 -17.98 -13.28 2.82
C ALA A 271 -19.12 -12.74 3.71
N GLU A 272 -19.25 -11.41 3.81
CA GLU A 272 -20.35 -10.76 4.52
C GLU A 272 -21.71 -11.03 3.87
N ALA A 273 -21.78 -11.02 2.54
CA ALA A 273 -22.99 -11.37 1.81
C ALA A 273 -23.40 -12.83 2.05
N GLU A 274 -22.46 -13.78 1.95
CA GLU A 274 -22.73 -15.19 2.26
C GLU A 274 -23.18 -15.40 3.71
N ALA A 275 -22.56 -14.67 4.66
CA ALA A 275 -22.95 -14.73 6.07
C ALA A 275 -24.37 -14.17 6.28
N ALA A 276 -24.72 -13.09 5.60
CA ALA A 276 -26.06 -12.51 5.65
C ALA A 276 -27.12 -13.44 5.06
N GLU A 277 -26.85 -14.11 3.94
CA GLU A 277 -27.73 -15.12 3.35
C GLU A 277 -27.96 -16.30 4.30
N ARG A 278 -26.89 -16.82 4.91
CA ARG A 278 -26.98 -17.89 5.91
C ARG A 278 -27.81 -17.45 7.12
N ALA A 279 -27.60 -16.23 7.61
CA ALA A 279 -28.37 -15.68 8.73
C ALA A 279 -29.86 -15.53 8.39
N ALA A 280 -30.19 -15.10 7.16
CA ALA A 280 -31.57 -15.00 6.69
C ALA A 280 -32.24 -16.38 6.59
N ALA A 281 -31.55 -17.39 6.04
CA ALA A 281 -32.05 -18.75 5.95
C ALA A 281 -32.25 -19.40 7.34
N ASP A 282 -31.33 -19.13 8.28
CA ASP A 282 -31.46 -19.59 9.67
C ASP A 282 -32.66 -18.93 10.38
N GLU A 283 -32.90 -17.65 10.13
CA GLU A 283 -34.06 -16.93 10.68
C GLU A 283 -35.37 -17.46 10.09
N GLU A 284 -35.45 -17.69 8.78
CA GLU A 284 -36.60 -18.31 8.13
C GLU A 284 -36.87 -19.71 8.71
N ARG A 285 -35.82 -20.52 8.92
CA ARG A 285 -35.95 -21.84 9.56
C ARG A 285 -36.53 -21.73 10.98
N ARG A 286 -36.04 -20.78 11.80
CA ARG A 286 -36.57 -20.55 13.15
C ARG A 286 -38.04 -20.12 13.13
N GLN A 287 -38.41 -19.24 12.20
CA GLN A 287 -39.80 -18.79 12.04
C GLN A 287 -40.71 -19.94 11.61
N ALA A 288 -40.25 -20.79 10.68
CA ALA A 288 -40.98 -21.98 10.25
C ALA A 288 -41.15 -22.99 11.39
N GLU A 289 -40.12 -23.24 12.19
CA GLU A 289 -40.18 -24.10 13.37
C GLU A 289 -41.14 -23.53 14.43
N ALA A 290 -41.06 -22.24 14.73
CA ALA A 290 -41.98 -21.56 15.65
C ALA A 290 -43.43 -21.62 15.17
N ALA A 291 -43.67 -21.45 13.86
CA ALA A 291 -45.01 -21.56 13.27
C ALA A 291 -45.56 -22.99 13.38
N ARG A 292 -44.72 -24.02 13.11
CA ARG A 292 -45.10 -25.43 13.29
C ARG A 292 -45.42 -25.74 14.75
N GLN A 293 -44.62 -25.24 15.70
CA GLN A 293 -44.88 -25.42 17.12
C GLN A 293 -46.19 -24.74 17.53
N ALA A 294 -46.44 -23.51 17.09
CA ALA A 294 -47.68 -22.80 17.38
C ALA A 294 -48.92 -23.48 16.77
N GLU A 295 -48.78 -24.12 15.60
CA GLU A 295 -49.84 -24.95 15.03
C GLU A 295 -50.08 -26.21 15.86
N ALA A 296 -49.02 -26.93 16.23
CA ALA A 296 -49.11 -28.12 17.08
C ALA A 296 -49.77 -27.80 18.43
N ASP A 297 -49.41 -26.68 19.05
CA ASP A 297 -49.99 -26.22 20.32
C ASP A 297 -51.48 -25.90 20.18
N ARG A 298 -51.89 -25.23 19.09
CA ARG A 298 -53.31 -24.98 18.78
C ARG A 298 -54.10 -26.26 18.56
N GLN A 299 -53.54 -27.22 17.82
CA GLN A 299 -54.16 -28.53 17.61
C GLN A 299 -54.31 -29.31 18.92
N ALA A 300 -53.28 -29.29 19.77
CA ALA A 300 -53.32 -29.92 21.08
C ALA A 300 -54.36 -29.27 22.02
N GLU A 301 -54.49 -27.95 22.00
CA GLU A 301 -55.53 -27.25 22.74
C GLU A 301 -56.94 -27.60 22.24
N ALA A 302 -57.16 -27.58 20.92
CA ALA A 302 -58.43 -27.97 20.32
C ALA A 302 -58.80 -29.42 20.67
N ALA A 303 -57.83 -30.34 20.66
CA ALA A 303 -58.03 -31.73 21.08
C ALA A 303 -58.45 -31.83 22.56
N ARG A 304 -57.79 -31.08 23.45
CA ARG A 304 -58.16 -31.02 24.88
C ARG A 304 -59.57 -30.47 25.09
N GLN A 305 -59.94 -29.41 24.37
CA GLN A 305 -61.30 -28.84 24.44
C GLN A 305 -62.35 -29.82 23.92
N ALA A 306 -62.07 -30.52 22.82
CA ALA A 306 -62.96 -31.53 22.26
C ALA A 306 -63.16 -32.71 23.22
N GLU A 307 -62.10 -33.17 23.88
CA GLU A 307 -62.19 -34.21 24.91
C GLU A 307 -63.02 -33.74 26.11
N ALA A 308 -62.76 -32.53 26.63
CA ALA A 308 -63.53 -31.96 27.73
C ALA A 308 -65.03 -31.82 27.36
N ALA A 309 -65.34 -31.41 26.14
CA ALA A 309 -66.71 -31.34 25.64
C ALA A 309 -67.38 -32.73 25.58
N ARG A 310 -66.66 -33.76 25.14
CA ARG A 310 -67.14 -35.15 25.15
C ARG A 310 -67.42 -35.64 26.58
N GLN A 311 -66.53 -35.36 27.52
CA GLN A 311 -66.72 -35.72 28.93
C GLN A 311 -67.94 -35.00 29.52
N ALA A 312 -68.07 -33.68 29.29
CA ALA A 312 -69.21 -32.90 29.73
C ALA A 312 -70.54 -33.41 29.15
N ALA A 313 -70.56 -33.80 27.85
CA ALA A 313 -71.73 -34.40 27.23
C ALA A 313 -72.10 -35.75 27.87
N ALA A 314 -71.11 -36.61 28.15
CA ALA A 314 -71.33 -37.88 28.84
C ALA A 314 -71.88 -37.68 30.26
N ASP A 315 -71.35 -36.71 31.01
CA ASP A 315 -71.82 -36.35 32.34
C ASP A 315 -73.25 -35.78 32.30
N ALA A 316 -73.59 -34.96 31.31
CA ALA A 316 -74.93 -34.44 31.10
C ALA A 316 -75.94 -35.57 30.86
N VAL A 317 -75.58 -36.56 30.03
CA VAL A 317 -76.39 -37.77 29.81
C VAL A 317 -76.57 -38.55 31.13
N ARG A 318 -75.52 -38.69 31.94
CA ARG A 318 -75.60 -39.37 33.25
C ARG A 318 -76.50 -38.64 34.26
N ARG A 319 -76.55 -37.31 34.21
CA ARG A 319 -77.37 -36.47 35.11
C ARG A 319 -78.80 -36.26 34.63
N ALA A 320 -79.14 -36.68 33.41
CA ALA A 320 -80.51 -36.55 32.90
C ALA A 320 -81.49 -37.39 33.75
N PRO A 321 -82.61 -36.82 34.23
CA PRO A 321 -83.61 -37.58 34.96
C PRO A 321 -84.23 -38.66 34.06
N ALA A 322 -84.57 -39.81 34.65
CA ALA A 322 -85.19 -40.93 33.92
C ALA A 322 -86.43 -40.46 33.15
N PRO A 323 -86.62 -40.91 31.88
CA PRO A 323 -87.74 -40.47 31.07
C PRO A 323 -89.07 -40.80 31.78
N ALA A 324 -89.93 -39.79 31.91
CA ALA A 324 -91.29 -39.98 32.40
C ALA A 324 -92.06 -40.95 31.47
N PRO A 325 -92.93 -41.83 32.02
CA PRO A 325 -93.68 -42.79 31.21
C PRO A 325 -94.54 -42.08 30.17
N ALA A 326 -94.49 -42.56 28.93
CA ALA A 326 -95.16 -41.96 27.78
C ALA A 326 -96.69 -41.88 27.96
N PRO A 327 -97.34 -40.75 27.60
CA PRO A 327 -98.79 -40.69 27.53
C PRO A 327 -99.32 -41.45 26.30
N ALA A 328 -100.49 -42.07 26.46
CA ALA A 328 -101.18 -42.91 25.49
C ALA A 328 -101.54 -42.18 24.17
N PRO A 329 -101.67 -42.90 23.03
CA PRO A 329 -101.88 -42.29 21.73
C PRO A 329 -103.31 -41.74 21.59
N ALA A 330 -103.42 -40.46 21.19
CA ALA A 330 -104.68 -39.81 20.81
C ALA A 330 -104.89 -39.87 19.28
N PRO A 331 -106.14 -39.94 18.79
CA PRO A 331 -106.46 -40.34 17.43
C PRO A 331 -106.30 -39.21 16.39
N ALA A 332 -106.15 -39.66 15.14
CA ALA A 332 -105.96 -38.87 13.94
C ALA A 332 -107.10 -37.88 13.64
N ALA A 333 -106.73 -36.72 13.08
CA ALA A 333 -107.62 -35.74 12.46
C ALA A 333 -106.91 -35.06 11.26
N PRO A 334 -107.66 -34.51 10.27
CA PRO A 334 -107.32 -34.63 8.86
C PRO A 334 -106.54 -33.46 8.24
N ALA A 335 -106.05 -33.72 7.04
CA ALA A 335 -105.26 -32.84 6.18
C ALA A 335 -105.94 -31.51 5.78
N PRO A 336 -105.14 -30.45 5.55
CA PRO A 336 -105.47 -29.40 4.59
C PRO A 336 -104.50 -29.33 3.40
N ALA A 337 -105.06 -28.76 2.33
CA ALA A 337 -104.65 -28.72 0.92
C ALA A 337 -103.38 -27.88 0.59
N PRO A 338 -102.85 -27.96 -0.64
CA PRO A 338 -101.45 -27.68 -0.97
C PRO A 338 -101.16 -26.20 -1.21
N ARG A 339 -99.95 -25.76 -0.87
CA ARG A 339 -99.41 -24.46 -1.29
C ARG A 339 -98.14 -24.63 -2.12
N LEU A 340 -98.06 -23.73 -3.08
CA LEU A 340 -97.25 -23.70 -4.29
C LEU A 340 -95.75 -23.54 -4.02
N ALA A 341 -94.97 -24.08 -4.95
CA ALA A 341 -93.51 -23.99 -5.04
C ALA A 341 -93.00 -22.54 -5.15
N PRO A 342 -91.86 -22.19 -4.53
CA PRO A 342 -91.11 -21.00 -4.90
C PRO A 342 -90.08 -21.29 -6.01
N ALA A 343 -90.00 -20.33 -6.93
CA ALA A 343 -89.15 -20.26 -8.12
C ALA A 343 -87.65 -20.03 -7.79
N PRO A 344 -86.73 -20.23 -8.75
CA PRO A 344 -85.29 -20.28 -8.50
C PRO A 344 -84.64 -18.91 -8.25
N ALA A 345 -83.60 -18.91 -7.42
CA ALA A 345 -82.77 -17.74 -7.11
C ALA A 345 -81.89 -17.29 -8.31
N PRO A 346 -81.74 -15.98 -8.57
CA PRO A 346 -80.82 -15.47 -9.57
C PRO A 346 -79.36 -15.38 -9.06
N ALA A 347 -78.43 -15.46 -10.00
CA ALA A 347 -76.98 -15.45 -9.84
C ALA A 347 -76.41 -14.15 -9.21
N PRO A 348 -75.23 -14.20 -8.55
CA PRO A 348 -74.56 -13.02 -8.02
C PRO A 348 -73.86 -12.21 -9.14
N ALA A 349 -74.09 -10.90 -9.16
CA ALA A 349 -73.36 -9.91 -9.97
C ALA A 349 -72.14 -9.36 -9.19
N PRO A 350 -71.14 -8.75 -9.87
CA PRO A 350 -69.76 -8.69 -9.40
C PRO A 350 -69.47 -7.53 -8.42
N ALA A 351 -68.35 -7.68 -7.70
CA ALA A 351 -67.81 -6.77 -6.70
C ALA A 351 -67.50 -5.36 -7.25
N PRO A 352 -67.68 -4.29 -6.45
CA PRO A 352 -67.12 -2.98 -6.77
C PRO A 352 -65.63 -2.91 -6.37
N ALA A 353 -64.84 -2.28 -7.24
CA ALA A 353 -63.41 -2.02 -7.09
C ALA A 353 -63.08 -1.09 -5.89
N PRO A 354 -61.89 -1.22 -5.28
CA PRO A 354 -61.45 -0.28 -4.25
C PRO A 354 -61.05 1.07 -4.87
N ALA A 355 -61.58 2.15 -4.31
CA ALA A 355 -61.21 3.52 -4.65
C ALA A 355 -59.80 3.89 -4.09
N PRO A 356 -59.06 4.78 -4.75
CA PRO A 356 -57.69 5.12 -4.39
C PRO A 356 -57.63 6.01 -3.14
N LYS A 357 -56.62 5.78 -2.29
CA LYS A 357 -56.32 6.70 -1.19
C LYS A 357 -55.52 7.92 -1.70
N PRO A 358 -55.83 9.13 -1.18
CA PRO A 358 -55.15 10.36 -1.57
C PRO A 358 -53.84 10.57 -0.80
N ALA A 359 -52.92 11.31 -1.41
CA ALA A 359 -51.85 12.06 -0.77
C ALA A 359 -51.93 13.52 -1.28
N PRO A 360 -51.24 14.50 -0.67
CA PRO A 360 -50.89 14.69 0.74
C PRO A 360 -51.43 16.05 1.27
N ASN A 361 -51.26 16.37 2.55
CA ASN A 361 -51.08 17.79 2.92
C ASN A 361 -50.14 17.92 4.14
N PRO A 362 -49.28 18.96 4.17
CA PRO A 362 -48.18 19.09 5.11
C PRO A 362 -48.63 19.86 6.35
N GLY A 363 -47.95 19.59 7.47
CA GLY A 363 -47.94 20.48 8.61
C GLY A 363 -48.37 19.84 9.93
N ALA A 364 -47.45 19.94 10.90
CA ALA A 364 -47.68 19.94 12.34
C ALA A 364 -47.96 18.58 13.02
N ASN A 365 -46.90 17.83 13.30
CA ASN A 365 -46.28 17.80 14.64
C ASN A 365 -45.14 16.77 14.62
N ILE A 366 -43.93 17.24 14.26
CA ILE A 366 -42.72 16.45 14.46
C ILE A 366 -42.38 16.51 15.94
N VAL A 367 -42.80 15.46 16.63
CA VAL A 367 -42.29 15.10 17.96
C VAL A 367 -40.78 14.88 17.84
N ASN A 368 -40.04 15.40 18.82
CA ASN A 368 -38.57 15.39 18.93
C ASN A 368 -37.99 13.96 18.97
N GLN A 369 -37.99 13.24 17.85
CA GLN A 369 -37.29 11.97 17.72
C GLN A 369 -36.19 12.11 16.68
N ALA A 370 -34.98 11.77 17.11
CA ALA A 370 -33.83 11.77 16.22
C ALA A 370 -34.03 10.71 15.13
N PRO A 371 -33.69 11.01 13.86
CA PRO A 371 -33.64 10.00 12.82
C PRO A 371 -32.70 8.85 13.23
N PRO A 372 -32.93 7.61 12.76
CA PRO A 372 -32.04 6.48 13.07
C PRO A 372 -30.58 6.80 12.73
N GLY A 373 -29.69 6.67 13.73
CA GLY A 373 -28.26 6.94 13.58
C GLY A 373 -27.85 8.41 13.76
N TYR A 374 -28.78 9.31 14.10
CA TYR A 374 -28.48 10.68 14.48
C TYR A 374 -28.75 10.90 15.98
N TYR A 375 -27.94 11.76 16.60
CA TYR A 375 -27.97 12.03 18.04
C TYR A 375 -28.13 13.53 18.27
N ALA A 376 -28.84 13.90 19.35
CA ALA A 376 -28.97 15.31 19.73
C ALA A 376 -27.69 15.84 20.39
N ASP A 377 -27.06 14.99 21.19
CA ASP A 377 -25.76 15.25 21.82
C ASP A 377 -25.03 13.93 22.09
N ILE A 378 -23.70 13.96 21.98
CA ILE A 378 -22.82 12.82 22.31
C ILE A 378 -21.79 13.36 23.32
N PRO A 379 -21.95 13.06 24.62
CA PRO A 379 -21.06 13.57 25.66
C PRO A 379 -19.59 13.21 25.37
N GLY A 380 -18.73 14.22 25.31
CA GLY A 380 -17.29 14.07 25.08
C GLY A 380 -16.85 14.00 23.61
N TYR A 381 -17.76 14.12 22.64
CA TYR A 381 -17.40 14.11 21.22
C TYR A 381 -17.03 15.51 20.69
N THR A 382 -15.76 15.68 20.29
CA THR A 382 -15.19 16.93 19.73
C THR A 382 -14.85 16.84 18.23
N GLY A 383 -15.18 15.73 17.56
CA GLY A 383 -14.90 15.54 16.13
C GLY A 383 -15.89 16.23 15.18
N PRO A 384 -15.67 16.14 13.86
CA PRO A 384 -16.56 16.69 12.84
C PRO A 384 -18.00 16.16 12.95
N ARG A 385 -18.98 16.99 12.59
CA ARG A 385 -20.41 16.69 12.76
C ARG A 385 -21.16 16.79 11.43
N CYS A 386 -21.84 15.71 11.06
CA CYS A 386 -22.70 15.65 9.88
C CYS A 386 -24.16 15.76 10.34
N TYR A 387 -24.82 16.86 9.98
CA TYR A 387 -26.16 17.19 10.46
C TYR A 387 -27.27 16.56 9.61
N ALA A 388 -28.38 16.17 10.26
CA ALA A 388 -29.60 15.75 9.58
C ALA A 388 -30.30 16.95 8.92
N PRO A 389 -31.16 16.72 7.91
CA PRO A 389 -32.05 17.75 7.39
C PRO A 389 -32.87 18.40 8.52
N GLY A 390 -32.72 19.71 8.71
CA GLY A 390 -33.32 20.45 9.84
C GLY A 390 -32.39 20.75 11.01
N GLY A 391 -31.13 20.28 10.99
CA GLY A 391 -30.02 20.80 11.81
C GLY A 391 -30.02 20.47 13.31
N LYS A 392 -31.05 19.79 13.83
CA LYS A 392 -31.18 19.52 15.28
C LYS A 392 -30.49 18.24 15.77
N PHE A 393 -30.09 17.35 14.87
CA PHE A 393 -29.43 16.09 15.20
C PHE A 393 -28.20 15.91 14.30
N PHE A 394 -27.15 15.29 14.81
CA PHE A 394 -25.90 15.05 14.08
C PHE A 394 -25.39 13.62 14.29
N LYS A 395 -24.48 13.19 13.43
CA LYS A 395 -23.66 11.99 13.62
C LYS A 395 -22.18 12.31 13.42
N PRO A 396 -21.26 11.56 14.03
CA PRO A 396 -19.84 11.65 13.73
C PRO A 396 -19.58 11.49 12.24
N CYS A 397 -18.75 12.40 11.74
CA CYS A 397 -17.94 12.21 10.55
C CYS A 397 -16.52 12.69 10.90
#